data_AF-A0A962D9T6-F1
#
_entry.id   AF-A0A962D9T6-F1
#
_cell.length_a   1.000
_cell.length_b   1.000
_cell.length_c   1.000
_cell.angle_alpha   90.00
_cell.angle_beta   90.00
_cell.angle_gamma   90.00
#
_symmetry.space_group_name_H-M   'P 1'
#
loop_
_entity.id
_entity.type
_entity.pdbx_description
1 polymer ?
#
loop_
_entity_poly.entity_id
_entity_poly.type
_entity_poly.pdbx_seq_one_letter_code
_entity_poly.pdbx_strand_id
1 'polypeptide(L)'
;MTKTNMILALFVLLLGVVATVTVLEPQIVDKLIQERQSRPSGASSVPVRNLQDKTREKNSPPAWRAQETVSKPDPSGASQAQKPESVQEKQEPPMAEIRTDFTMAGADVSIKAESYDDWRVECAEFKDGKTICNMNQRLAWEQNTKVTALMVVMTMTEREGKPIPRMRLLVPLGTYLPAGLAIAMKGEEEINVKFQFCSPEGCTVTLDLADEVVKQLKAKDSLTVGYLRPDSQVAQMKVSLKGFTKAFERISGTMKEP
;
A
#
# COMPACT_ATOMS: atom_id res chain seq x y z
N MET A 1 13.45 70.54 -1.87
CA MET A 1 12.24 69.82 -2.33
C MET A 1 12.16 68.53 -1.55
N THR A 2 11.17 68.47 -0.67
CA THR A 2 11.07 67.62 0.51
C THR A 2 10.46 66.25 0.18
N LYS A 3 10.93 65.20 0.88
CA LYS A 3 10.49 63.79 0.77
C LYS A 3 8.97 63.57 0.85
N THR A 4 8.21 64.55 1.32
CA THR A 4 6.74 64.56 1.39
C THR A 4 6.06 64.53 0.01
N ASN A 5 6.66 65.14 -1.03
CA ASN A 5 6.06 65.18 -2.37
C ASN A 5 6.16 63.84 -3.14
N MET A 6 7.07 62.96 -2.73
CA MET A 6 7.26 61.66 -3.40
C MET A 6 6.26 60.60 -2.89
N ILE A 7 5.82 60.71 -1.64
CA ILE A 7 4.82 59.80 -1.05
C ILE A 7 3.41 60.11 -1.58
N LEU A 8 3.10 61.39 -1.83
CA LEU A 8 1.82 61.79 -2.42
C LEU A 8 1.67 61.29 -3.87
N ALA A 9 2.76 61.27 -4.65
CA ALA A 9 2.75 60.75 -6.03
C ALA A 9 2.52 59.24 -6.10
N LEU A 10 3.07 58.47 -5.15
CA LEU A 10 2.90 57.02 -5.06
C LEU A 10 1.47 56.61 -4.63
N PHE A 11 0.84 57.38 -3.74
CA PHE A 11 -0.55 57.12 -3.34
C PHE A 11 -1.57 57.41 -4.46
N VAL A 12 -1.35 58.45 -5.28
CA VAL A 12 -2.22 58.77 -6.43
C VAL A 12 -2.14 57.69 -7.52
N LEU A 13 -0.95 57.11 -7.75
CA LEU A 13 -0.76 55.99 -8.69
C LEU A 13 -1.42 54.69 -8.21
N LEU A 14 -1.37 54.38 -6.90
CA LEU A 14 -2.01 53.19 -6.34
C LEU A 14 -3.55 53.29 -6.35
N LEU A 15 -4.13 54.46 -6.08
CA LEU A 15 -5.58 54.66 -6.19
C LEU A 15 -6.08 54.63 -7.64
N GLY A 16 -5.27 55.09 -8.61
CA GLY A 16 -5.60 55.04 -10.04
C GLY A 16 -5.63 53.63 -10.63
N VAL A 17 -4.81 52.70 -10.12
CA VAL A 17 -4.78 51.29 -10.58
C VAL A 17 -5.93 50.47 -9.99
N VAL A 18 -6.40 50.80 -8.78
CA VAL A 18 -7.56 50.10 -8.17
C VAL A 18 -8.87 50.46 -8.88
N ALA A 19 -9.00 51.68 -9.41
CA ALA A 19 -10.22 52.14 -10.08
C ALA A 19 -10.44 51.54 -11.49
N THR A 20 -9.44 50.91 -12.11
CA THR A 20 -9.55 50.37 -13.48
C THR A 20 -9.77 48.85 -13.55
N VAL A 21 -9.72 48.12 -12.43
CA VAL A 21 -9.87 46.65 -12.43
C VAL A 21 -11.33 46.19 -12.18
N THR A 22 -12.27 47.09 -11.90
CA THR A 22 -13.68 46.73 -11.59
C THR A 22 -14.68 46.90 -12.73
N VAL A 23 -14.25 46.92 -13.99
CA VAL A 23 -15.18 46.94 -15.13
C VAL A 23 -14.79 45.85 -16.13
N LEU A 24 -15.27 44.62 -15.88
CA LEU A 24 -15.41 43.58 -16.90
C LEU A 24 -16.84 43.03 -16.85
N GLU A 25 -17.47 43.05 -18.03
CA GLU A 25 -18.88 42.88 -18.39
C GLU A 25 -19.77 41.90 -17.58
N PRO A 26 -20.96 42.32 -17.12
CA PRO A 26 -22.02 41.42 -16.64
C PRO A 26 -22.82 40.73 -17.76
N GLN A 27 -22.47 40.92 -19.04
CA GLN A 27 -23.28 40.45 -20.18
C GLN A 27 -23.01 39.00 -20.64
N ILE A 28 -21.96 38.34 -20.12
CA ILE A 28 -21.58 36.98 -20.57
C ILE A 28 -22.28 35.89 -19.75
N VAL A 29 -22.57 36.16 -18.47
CA VAL A 29 -23.17 35.16 -17.56
C VAL A 29 -24.62 34.87 -17.91
N ASP A 30 -25.40 35.88 -18.32
CA ASP A 30 -26.81 35.70 -18.68
C ASP A 30 -27.00 34.88 -19.98
N LYS A 31 -26.04 34.96 -20.92
CA LYS A 31 -26.09 34.19 -22.16
C LYS A 31 -25.85 32.69 -21.92
N LEU A 32 -25.01 32.34 -20.95
CA LEU A 32 -24.75 30.95 -20.57
C LEU A 32 -25.87 30.33 -19.73
N ILE A 33 -26.69 31.15 -19.04
CA ILE A 33 -27.84 30.67 -18.27
C ILE A 33 -29.03 30.35 -19.19
N GLN A 34 -29.27 31.15 -20.24
CA GLN A 34 -30.37 30.90 -21.17
C GLN A 34 -30.18 29.64 -22.03
N GLU A 35 -28.95 29.30 -22.42
CA GLU A 35 -28.68 28.14 -23.29
C GLU A 35 -28.85 26.78 -22.57
N ARG A 36 -28.92 26.80 -21.24
CA ARG A 36 -29.17 25.60 -20.42
C ARG A 36 -30.66 25.23 -20.33
N GLN A 37 -31.58 26.17 -20.58
CA GLN A 37 -33.02 25.98 -20.39
C GLN A 37 -33.77 25.52 -21.66
N SER A 38 -33.12 25.49 -22.82
CA SER A 38 -33.78 25.21 -24.11
C SER A 38 -33.52 23.81 -24.69
N ARG A 39 -32.95 22.85 -23.94
CA ARG A 39 -32.85 21.46 -24.42
C ARG A 39 -34.19 20.73 -24.28
N PRO A 40 -34.81 20.28 -25.39
CA PRO A 40 -36.05 19.54 -25.33
C PRO A 40 -35.82 18.12 -24.81
N SER A 41 -36.68 17.71 -23.89
CA SER A 41 -36.81 16.36 -23.34
C SER A 41 -37.33 15.40 -24.43
N GLY A 42 -36.42 14.71 -25.11
CA GLY A 42 -36.71 13.65 -26.08
C GLY A 42 -36.37 12.26 -25.52
N ALA A 43 -37.35 11.37 -25.55
CA ALA A 43 -37.37 10.04 -24.95
C ALA A 43 -36.27 9.09 -25.46
N SER A 44 -35.68 8.32 -24.54
CA SER A 44 -35.08 7.01 -24.83
C SER A 44 -35.26 6.10 -23.61
N SER A 45 -36.23 5.21 -23.69
CA SER A 45 -36.52 4.20 -22.69
C SER A 45 -35.53 3.03 -22.81
N VAL A 46 -34.50 3.02 -21.98
CA VAL A 46 -33.75 1.81 -21.64
C VAL A 46 -34.26 1.34 -20.28
N PRO A 47 -34.71 0.08 -20.13
CA PRO A 47 -35.27 -0.37 -18.85
C PRO A 47 -34.13 -0.47 -17.81
N VAL A 48 -34.14 0.45 -16.84
CA VAL A 48 -33.34 0.38 -15.62
C VAL A 48 -33.95 -0.70 -14.73
N ARG A 49 -33.23 -1.81 -14.55
CA ARG A 49 -33.54 -2.77 -13.47
C ARG A 49 -33.43 -2.05 -12.12
N ASN A 50 -34.48 -2.12 -11.32
CA ASN A 50 -34.57 -1.50 -10.00
C ASN A 50 -33.43 -1.96 -9.06
N LEU A 51 -32.63 -0.99 -8.63
CA LEU A 51 -31.65 -1.08 -7.54
C LEU A 51 -32.36 -0.96 -6.17
N GLN A 52 -33.26 -1.90 -5.85
CA GLN A 52 -33.95 -1.92 -4.56
C GLN A 52 -33.51 -3.04 -3.60
N ASP A 53 -32.41 -3.75 -3.87
CA ASP A 53 -31.85 -4.75 -2.93
C ASP A 53 -30.65 -4.21 -2.13
N LYS A 54 -30.77 -3.01 -1.58
CA LYS A 54 -29.68 -2.36 -0.83
C LYS A 54 -29.63 -2.76 0.65
N THR A 55 -30.46 -3.70 1.08
CA THR A 55 -30.60 -4.10 2.48
C THR A 55 -30.08 -5.52 2.77
N ARG A 56 -29.67 -6.28 1.74
CA ARG A 56 -29.09 -7.64 1.90
C ARG A 56 -27.56 -7.70 1.82
N GLU A 57 -26.92 -6.65 1.32
CA GLU A 57 -25.48 -6.65 1.02
C GLU A 57 -24.58 -6.33 2.24
N LYS A 58 -25.13 -5.75 3.31
CA LYS A 58 -24.33 -5.31 4.47
C LYS A 58 -23.84 -6.41 5.42
N ASN A 59 -24.42 -7.62 5.35
CA ASN A 59 -24.12 -8.70 6.31
C ASN A 59 -23.69 -10.03 5.64
N SER A 60 -23.34 -10.01 4.35
CA SER A 60 -22.77 -11.19 3.69
C SER A 60 -21.25 -11.12 3.77
N PRO A 61 -20.55 -12.12 4.34
CA PRO A 61 -19.10 -12.18 4.21
C PRO A 61 -18.75 -12.18 2.70
N PRO A 62 -17.72 -11.42 2.28
CA PRO A 62 -17.34 -11.36 0.87
C PRO A 62 -17.03 -12.76 0.35
N ALA A 63 -17.34 -12.98 -0.94
CA ALA A 63 -17.43 -14.29 -1.58
C ALA A 63 -16.21 -15.21 -1.37
N TRP A 64 -15.04 -14.64 -1.01
CA TRP A 64 -13.84 -15.41 -0.72
C TRP A 64 -13.87 -16.20 0.59
N ARG A 65 -14.65 -15.76 1.61
CA ARG A 65 -14.82 -16.51 2.87
C ARG A 65 -15.67 -17.77 2.71
N ALA A 66 -16.43 -17.89 1.62
CA ALA A 66 -17.30 -19.03 1.38
C ALA A 66 -16.57 -20.29 0.88
N GLN A 67 -15.25 -20.21 0.63
CA GLN A 67 -14.48 -21.30 0.00
C GLN A 67 -13.70 -22.20 0.98
N GLU A 68 -13.79 -21.99 2.30
CA GLU A 68 -13.06 -22.81 3.28
C GLU A 68 -13.61 -24.23 3.50
N THR A 69 -14.72 -24.60 2.87
CA THR A 69 -15.24 -25.97 2.89
C THR A 69 -15.24 -26.55 1.48
N VAL A 70 -14.27 -27.41 1.15
CA VAL A 70 -14.39 -28.62 0.29
C VAL A 70 -12.99 -29.12 -0.13
N SER A 71 -12.63 -30.28 0.45
CA SER A 71 -11.94 -31.43 -0.15
C SER A 71 -10.44 -31.40 -0.50
N LYS A 72 -9.68 -32.14 0.32
CA LYS A 72 -8.48 -32.92 -0.03
C LYS A 72 -8.73 -33.82 -1.26
N PRO A 73 -7.73 -34.00 -2.13
CA PRO A 73 -7.54 -35.25 -2.86
C PRO A 73 -6.38 -36.07 -2.28
N ASP A 74 -6.61 -37.37 -2.12
CA ASP A 74 -5.62 -38.41 -1.84
C ASP A 74 -4.66 -38.63 -3.04
N PRO A 75 -3.43 -39.14 -2.82
CA PRO A 75 -2.41 -39.28 -3.85
C PRO A 75 -2.39 -40.69 -4.45
N SER A 76 -2.55 -40.82 -5.77
CA SER A 76 -2.12 -42.02 -6.50
C SER A 76 -1.99 -41.72 -8.00
N GLY A 77 -0.81 -41.94 -8.55
CA GLY A 77 -0.55 -41.86 -9.99
C GLY A 77 0.93 -41.70 -10.32
N ALA A 78 1.70 -42.78 -10.18
CA ALA A 78 3.10 -42.87 -10.62
C ALA A 78 3.21 -43.19 -12.13
N SER A 79 4.40 -42.91 -12.68
CA SER A 79 5.03 -43.40 -13.95
C SER A 79 5.50 -42.21 -14.81
N GLN A 80 6.72 -42.10 -15.34
CA GLN A 80 7.88 -43.01 -15.47
C GLN A 80 9.14 -42.16 -15.77
N ALA A 81 10.31 -42.68 -15.40
CA ALA A 81 11.61 -42.06 -15.63
C ALA A 81 12.21 -42.42 -17.00
N GLN A 82 12.91 -41.47 -17.63
CA GLN A 82 13.93 -41.73 -18.66
C GLN A 82 15.15 -40.81 -18.44
N LYS A 83 16.33 -41.45 -18.43
CA LYS A 83 17.70 -40.91 -18.43
C LYS A 83 18.20 -40.85 -19.89
N PRO A 84 18.88 -39.79 -20.36
CA PRO A 84 20.36 -39.69 -20.35
C PRO A 84 20.80 -38.22 -20.18
N GLU A 85 22.05 -37.77 -20.10
CA GLU A 85 23.41 -38.28 -20.19
C GLU A 85 24.30 -37.26 -19.43
N SER A 86 25.53 -37.64 -19.12
CA SER A 86 26.53 -36.89 -18.36
C SER A 86 26.78 -35.44 -18.84
N VAL A 87 26.81 -34.50 -17.91
CA VAL A 87 27.55 -33.23 -18.05
C VAL A 87 28.49 -33.08 -16.86
N GLN A 88 29.73 -32.73 -17.19
CA GLN A 88 30.91 -32.78 -16.36
C GLN A 88 30.88 -31.80 -15.17
N GLU A 89 31.44 -32.31 -14.08
CA GLU A 89 31.90 -31.62 -12.90
C GLU A 89 32.72 -30.37 -13.24
N LYS A 90 32.25 -29.21 -12.78
CA LYS A 90 33.02 -27.98 -12.74
C LYS A 90 33.01 -27.46 -11.31
N GLN A 91 34.22 -27.36 -10.76
CA GLN A 91 34.55 -26.99 -9.39
C GLN A 91 33.69 -25.85 -8.81
N GLU A 92 33.19 -26.14 -7.61
CA GLU A 92 32.57 -25.22 -6.67
C GLU A 92 33.66 -24.28 -6.11
N PRO A 93 33.59 -22.95 -6.31
CA PRO A 93 34.46 -22.04 -5.59
C PRO A 93 34.11 -22.10 -4.10
N PRO A 94 35.11 -22.11 -3.18
CA PRO A 94 34.85 -22.22 -1.76
C PRO A 94 33.96 -21.06 -1.29
N MET A 95 33.01 -21.41 -0.42
CA MET A 95 32.21 -20.51 0.42
C MET A 95 33.09 -19.36 0.93
N ALA A 96 32.99 -18.21 0.26
CA ALA A 96 33.42 -16.95 0.83
C ALA A 96 32.27 -16.46 1.69
N GLU A 97 32.54 -16.29 2.98
CA GLU A 97 31.64 -15.77 3.98
C GLU A 97 30.89 -14.53 3.46
N ILE A 98 29.56 -14.53 3.58
CA ILE A 98 28.74 -13.36 3.28
C ILE A 98 29.10 -12.29 4.30
N ARG A 99 29.97 -11.33 3.91
CA ARG A 99 30.16 -10.09 4.66
C ARG A 99 28.83 -9.34 4.63
N THR A 100 28.20 -9.19 5.80
CA THR A 100 26.96 -8.41 5.98
C THR A 100 27.16 -6.90 5.90
N ASP A 101 28.34 -6.44 5.49
CA ASP A 101 28.69 -5.02 5.47
C ASP A 101 28.73 -4.54 4.03
N PHE A 102 27.58 -4.15 3.49
CA PHE A 102 27.51 -3.47 2.21
C PHE A 102 27.77 -1.98 2.42
N THR A 103 29.03 -1.58 2.47
CA THR A 103 29.40 -0.15 2.46
C THR A 103 29.28 0.37 1.03
N MET A 104 28.15 1.01 0.71
CA MET A 104 28.05 1.85 -0.48
C MET A 104 28.96 3.07 -0.28
N ALA A 105 30.14 3.03 -0.89
CA ALA A 105 31.07 4.16 -0.88
C ALA A 105 30.37 5.41 -1.46
N GLY A 106 30.00 6.34 -0.59
CA GLY A 106 29.30 7.58 -0.93
C GLY A 106 28.01 7.86 -0.14
N ALA A 107 27.47 6.88 0.58
CA ALA A 107 26.41 7.10 1.56
C ALA A 107 26.93 6.69 2.94
N ASP A 108 27.06 7.67 3.83
CA ASP A 108 27.46 7.48 5.21
C ASP A 108 26.32 6.88 6.05
N VAL A 109 25.96 5.63 5.74
CA VAL A 109 24.85 4.90 6.34
C VAL A 109 25.31 3.48 6.68
N SER A 110 25.17 3.06 7.95
CA SER A 110 25.30 1.66 8.37
C SER A 110 23.92 1.01 8.42
N ILE A 111 23.81 -0.22 7.92
CA ILE A 111 22.57 -1.02 7.98
C ILE A 111 22.77 -2.17 8.96
N LYS A 112 21.89 -2.28 9.94
CA LYS A 112 21.82 -3.42 10.86
C LYS A 112 20.52 -4.19 10.62
N ALA A 113 20.59 -5.52 10.64
CA ALA A 113 19.44 -6.39 10.46
C ALA A 113 19.30 -7.39 11.62
N GLU A 114 18.09 -7.54 12.13
CA GLU A 114 17.74 -8.41 13.25
C GLU A 114 16.56 -9.31 12.85
N SER A 115 16.47 -10.53 13.37
CA SER A 115 15.35 -11.45 13.09
C SER A 115 14.56 -11.75 14.35
N TYR A 116 13.23 -11.68 14.24
CA TYR A 116 12.24 -11.92 15.28
C TYR A 116 11.22 -12.91 14.74
N ASP A 117 11.51 -14.21 14.87
CA ASP A 117 10.74 -15.28 14.23
C ASP A 117 10.55 -15.00 12.72
N ASP A 118 9.31 -14.73 12.29
CA ASP A 118 8.97 -14.54 10.88
C ASP A 118 9.12 -13.08 10.42
N TRP A 119 9.61 -12.19 11.28
CA TRP A 119 9.81 -10.77 10.98
C TRP A 119 11.29 -10.40 10.99
N ARG A 120 11.70 -9.61 10.00
CA ARG A 120 13.03 -9.00 9.95
C ARG A 120 12.94 -7.53 10.29
N VAL A 121 13.78 -7.04 11.18
CA VAL A 121 13.98 -5.61 11.44
C VAL A 121 15.23 -5.16 10.72
N GLU A 122 15.16 -4.02 10.04
CA GLU A 122 16.30 -3.39 9.37
C GLU A 122 16.36 -1.92 9.80
N CYS A 123 17.50 -1.50 10.34
CA CYS A 123 17.76 -0.15 10.81
C CYS A 123 18.91 0.47 10.01
N ALA A 124 18.66 1.64 9.43
CA ALA A 124 19.65 2.48 8.81
C ALA A 124 20.09 3.57 9.78
N GLU A 125 21.36 3.55 10.17
CA GLU A 125 21.99 4.54 11.03
C GLU A 125 22.78 5.53 10.16
N PHE A 126 22.48 6.82 10.33
CA PHE A 126 23.09 7.91 9.59
C PHE A 126 24.15 8.61 10.46
N LYS A 127 25.15 9.24 9.83
CA LYS A 127 26.22 9.97 10.55
C LYS A 127 25.76 11.10 11.46
N ASP A 128 24.59 11.67 11.20
CA ASP A 128 23.97 12.70 12.05
C ASP A 128 23.33 12.12 13.33
N GLY A 129 23.46 10.81 13.55
CA GLY A 129 22.89 10.10 14.70
C GLY A 129 21.43 9.69 14.49
N LYS A 130 20.81 10.04 13.35
CA LYS A 130 19.47 9.59 13.03
C LYS A 130 19.48 8.10 12.73
N THR A 131 18.51 7.37 13.27
CA THR A 131 18.29 5.96 12.95
C THR A 131 16.87 5.80 12.39
N ILE A 132 16.74 5.13 11.24
CA ILE A 132 15.45 4.82 10.62
C ILE A 132 15.31 3.31 10.54
N CYS A 133 14.31 2.76 11.24
CA CYS A 133 14.05 1.34 11.25
C CYS A 133 12.74 0.99 10.52
N ASN A 134 12.72 -0.19 9.91
CA ASN A 134 11.51 -0.85 9.44
C ASN A 134 11.49 -2.30 9.92
N MET A 135 10.31 -2.90 9.98
CA MET A 135 10.19 -4.36 10.06
C MET A 135 9.44 -4.88 8.83
N ASN A 136 9.85 -6.03 8.32
CA ASN A 136 9.27 -6.60 7.12
C ASN A 136 9.08 -8.11 7.21
N GLN A 137 8.10 -8.59 6.45
CA GLN A 137 7.89 -10.01 6.16
C GLN A 137 7.66 -10.17 4.66
N ARG A 138 8.43 -11.04 4.03
CA ARG A 138 8.29 -11.40 2.62
C ARG A 138 7.71 -12.80 2.52
N LEU A 139 6.57 -12.92 1.87
CA LEU A 139 5.91 -14.19 1.58
C LEU A 139 6.06 -14.45 0.09
N ALA A 140 6.67 -15.56 -0.29
CA ALA A 140 6.78 -15.98 -1.67
C ALA A 140 6.22 -17.40 -1.83
N TRP A 141 5.54 -17.65 -2.93
CA TRP A 141 5.05 -18.99 -3.27
C TRP A 141 5.08 -19.20 -4.77
N GLU A 142 5.18 -20.47 -5.17
CA GLU A 142 5.20 -20.87 -6.56
C GLU A 142 3.86 -21.48 -6.94
N GLN A 143 3.28 -20.99 -8.03
CA GLN A 143 2.11 -21.60 -8.64
C GLN A 143 2.33 -21.65 -10.16
N ASN A 144 2.27 -22.86 -10.75
CA ASN A 144 2.48 -23.08 -12.18
C ASN A 144 3.74 -22.37 -12.72
N THR A 145 4.89 -22.62 -12.06
CA THR A 145 6.21 -22.02 -12.35
C THR A 145 6.32 -20.49 -12.23
N LYS A 146 5.28 -19.82 -11.73
CA LYS A 146 5.31 -18.39 -11.41
C LYS A 146 5.50 -18.18 -9.91
N VAL A 147 6.61 -17.54 -9.55
CA VAL A 147 6.83 -17.03 -8.20
C VAL A 147 5.98 -15.79 -8.02
N THR A 148 5.12 -15.80 -7.02
CA THR A 148 4.33 -14.66 -6.59
C THR A 148 4.79 -14.26 -5.19
N ALA A 149 4.90 -12.95 -4.91
CA ALA A 149 5.38 -12.49 -3.61
C ALA A 149 4.57 -11.31 -3.06
N LEU A 150 4.27 -11.37 -1.77
CA LEU A 150 3.77 -10.24 -0.97
C LEU A 150 4.89 -9.77 -0.06
N MET A 151 5.04 -8.46 0.03
CA MET A 151 5.90 -7.85 1.04
C MET A 151 5.04 -6.99 1.95
N VAL A 152 5.15 -7.23 3.25
CA VAL A 152 4.57 -6.41 4.30
C VAL A 152 5.70 -5.66 4.97
N VAL A 153 5.58 -4.34 5.07
CA VAL A 153 6.56 -3.46 5.71
C VAL A 153 5.85 -2.57 6.72
N MET A 154 6.36 -2.51 7.94
CA MET A 154 5.89 -1.57 8.96
C MET A 154 7.00 -0.55 9.24
N THR A 155 6.62 0.71 9.36
CA THR A 155 7.49 1.80 9.76
C THR A 155 6.80 2.68 10.80
N MET A 156 7.58 3.47 11.52
CA MET A 156 7.06 4.59 12.29
C MET A 156 7.22 5.87 11.47
N THR A 157 6.10 6.55 11.21
CA THR A 157 6.11 7.90 10.60
C THR A 157 5.77 8.93 11.68
N GLU A 158 5.93 10.22 11.37
CA GLU A 158 5.55 11.30 12.27
C GLU A 158 4.51 12.19 11.61
N ARG A 159 3.46 12.53 12.35
CA ARG A 159 2.47 13.54 11.95
C ARG A 159 2.17 14.40 13.15
N GLU A 160 2.33 15.72 13.00
CA GLU A 160 2.05 16.69 14.07
C GLU A 160 2.83 16.38 15.36
N GLY A 161 4.09 15.93 15.24
CA GLY A 161 4.95 15.56 16.37
C GLY A 161 4.58 14.25 17.07
N LYS A 162 3.63 13.48 16.52
CA LYS A 162 3.23 12.18 17.07
C LYS A 162 3.71 11.03 16.18
N PRO A 163 4.32 9.98 16.75
CA PRO A 163 4.65 8.78 15.99
C PRO A 163 3.38 8.05 15.60
N ILE A 164 3.25 7.68 14.32
CA ILE A 164 2.14 6.92 13.76
C ILE A 164 2.70 5.63 13.15
N PRO A 165 2.20 4.45 13.55
CA PRO A 165 2.53 3.20 12.89
C PRO A 165 1.96 3.18 11.47
N ARG A 166 2.79 2.85 10.48
CA ARG A 166 2.38 2.77 9.08
C ARG A 166 2.67 1.38 8.53
N MET A 167 1.65 0.75 7.95
CA MET A 167 1.78 -0.51 7.21
C MET A 167 1.79 -0.23 5.72
N ARG A 168 2.74 -0.81 5.00
CA ARG A 168 2.78 -0.83 3.53
C ARG A 168 2.77 -2.26 3.05
N LEU A 169 1.86 -2.56 2.12
CA LEU A 169 1.78 -3.84 1.43
C LEU A 169 2.16 -3.64 -0.03
N LEU A 170 3.11 -4.44 -0.51
CA LEU A 170 3.44 -4.56 -1.92
C LEU A 170 2.85 -5.88 -2.42
N VAL A 171 1.77 -5.76 -3.18
CA VAL A 171 0.97 -6.88 -3.69
C VAL A 171 1.42 -7.21 -5.12
N PRO A 172 1.40 -8.48 -5.52
CA PRO A 172 1.79 -8.88 -6.88
C PRO A 172 1.09 -8.13 -8.01
N LEU A 173 1.79 -8.01 -9.13
CA LEU A 173 1.18 -7.60 -10.40
C LEU A 173 0.14 -8.61 -10.89
N GLY A 174 -0.76 -8.16 -11.76
CA GLY A 174 -1.89 -8.98 -12.22
C GLY A 174 -2.99 -9.08 -11.16
N THR A 175 -3.18 -8.04 -10.35
CA THR A 175 -4.33 -7.85 -9.47
C THR A 175 -5.41 -7.01 -10.17
N TYR A 176 -6.69 -7.27 -9.89
CA TYR A 176 -7.82 -6.52 -10.39
C TYR A 176 -8.08 -5.29 -9.51
N LEU A 177 -7.49 -4.16 -9.93
CA LEU A 177 -7.44 -2.91 -9.16
C LEU A 177 -8.81 -2.39 -8.65
N PRO A 178 -9.92 -2.45 -9.44
CA PRO A 178 -11.20 -1.90 -8.98
C PRO A 178 -11.75 -2.57 -7.71
N ALA A 179 -11.41 -3.84 -7.47
CA ALA A 179 -11.86 -4.56 -6.27
C ALA A 179 -11.06 -4.20 -5.01
N GLY A 180 -9.86 -3.62 -5.16
CA GLY A 180 -8.98 -3.32 -4.03
C GLY A 180 -8.35 -4.56 -3.40
N LEU A 181 -7.87 -4.38 -2.18
CA LEU A 181 -7.21 -5.38 -1.35
C LEU A 181 -8.06 -5.61 -0.09
N ALA A 182 -8.34 -6.87 0.21
CA ALA A 182 -9.00 -7.28 1.44
C ALA A 182 -7.96 -7.64 2.50
N ILE A 183 -8.16 -7.17 3.73
CA ILE A 183 -7.32 -7.42 4.89
C ILE A 183 -8.22 -7.93 6.01
N ALA A 184 -7.95 -9.12 6.53
CA ALA A 184 -8.79 -9.77 7.53
C ALA A 184 -7.97 -10.43 8.65
N MET A 185 -8.42 -10.29 9.88
CA MET A 185 -7.92 -11.04 11.03
C MET A 185 -9.05 -11.90 11.60
N LYS A 186 -8.70 -13.03 12.22
CA LYS A 186 -9.70 -13.94 12.81
C LYS A 186 -10.50 -13.21 13.89
N GLY A 187 -11.81 -13.12 13.68
CA GLY A 187 -12.76 -12.48 14.61
C GLY A 187 -12.87 -10.96 14.46
N GLU A 188 -12.18 -10.35 13.49
CA GLU A 188 -12.29 -8.92 13.19
C GLU A 188 -13.06 -8.69 11.88
N GLU A 189 -13.64 -7.50 11.75
CA GLU A 189 -14.23 -7.06 10.48
C GLU A 189 -13.15 -6.97 9.39
N GLU A 190 -13.53 -7.35 8.17
CA GLU A 190 -12.63 -7.22 7.02
C GLU A 190 -12.53 -5.77 6.58
N ILE A 191 -11.30 -5.34 6.30
CA ILE A 191 -11.01 -4.01 5.80
C ILE A 191 -10.70 -4.12 4.31
N ASN A 192 -11.43 -3.36 3.49
CA ASN A 192 -11.17 -3.23 2.06
C ASN A 192 -10.46 -1.91 1.78
N VAL A 193 -9.29 -1.99 1.13
CA VAL A 193 -8.41 -0.85 0.89
C VAL A 193 -8.07 -0.72 -0.59
N LYS A 194 -8.04 0.51 -1.09
CA LYS A 194 -7.75 0.78 -2.50
C LYS A 194 -6.24 0.80 -2.74
N PHE A 195 -5.83 0.30 -3.90
CA PHE A 195 -4.47 0.48 -4.38
C PHE A 195 -4.18 1.96 -4.65
N GLN A 196 -2.97 2.41 -4.31
CA GLN A 196 -2.54 3.79 -4.58
C GLN A 196 -1.89 3.89 -5.96
N PHE A 197 -0.96 2.99 -6.27
CA PHE A 197 -0.25 2.92 -7.54
C PHE A 197 0.39 1.54 -7.69
N CYS A 198 0.84 1.22 -8.91
CA CYS A 198 1.64 0.03 -9.18
C CYS A 198 2.96 0.41 -9.84
N SER A 199 4.02 -0.31 -9.49
CA SER A 199 5.35 -0.26 -10.09
C SER A 199 5.74 -1.66 -10.59
N PRO A 200 6.88 -1.85 -11.26
CA PRO A 200 7.36 -3.18 -11.64
C PRO A 200 7.52 -4.16 -10.45
N GLU A 201 7.68 -3.64 -9.23
CA GLU A 201 7.79 -4.46 -8.03
C GLU A 201 6.44 -4.96 -7.51
N GLY A 202 5.34 -4.27 -7.85
CA GLY A 202 4.00 -4.62 -7.40
C GLY A 202 3.07 -3.41 -7.22
N CYS A 203 1.85 -3.68 -6.77
CA CYS A 203 0.83 -2.68 -6.43
C CYS A 203 0.88 -2.34 -4.95
N THR A 204 0.94 -1.05 -4.64
CA THR A 204 1.17 -0.54 -3.29
C THR A 204 -0.11 -0.12 -2.58
N VAL A 205 -0.26 -0.59 -1.34
CA VAL A 205 -1.23 -0.13 -0.35
C VAL A 205 -0.47 0.37 0.88
N THR A 206 -0.90 1.49 1.45
CA THR A 206 -0.29 2.12 2.62
C THR A 206 -1.40 2.54 3.57
N LEU A 207 -1.27 2.18 4.83
CA LEU A 207 -2.26 2.42 5.88
C LEU A 207 -1.56 2.97 7.11
N ASP A 208 -2.01 4.11 7.61
CA ASP A 208 -1.68 4.55 8.96
C ASP A 208 -2.59 3.80 9.93
N LEU A 209 -2.00 3.10 10.90
CA LEU A 209 -2.73 2.22 11.81
C LEU A 209 -3.07 2.96 13.10
N ALA A 210 -4.31 2.79 13.55
CA ALA A 210 -4.69 3.15 14.90
C ALA A 210 -4.06 2.17 15.91
N ASP A 211 -3.85 2.63 17.14
CA ASP A 211 -3.27 1.82 18.23
C ASP A 211 -4.05 0.52 18.46
N GLU A 212 -5.38 0.55 18.28
CA GLU A 212 -6.22 -0.64 18.44
C GLU A 212 -5.90 -1.72 17.39
N VAL A 213 -5.65 -1.32 16.13
CA VAL A 213 -5.24 -2.26 15.09
C VAL A 213 -3.88 -2.87 15.40
N VAL A 214 -2.95 -2.07 15.94
CA VAL A 214 -1.64 -2.59 16.38
C VAL A 214 -1.80 -3.59 17.53
N LYS A 215 -2.69 -3.33 18.50
CA LYS A 215 -2.98 -4.30 19.58
C LYS A 215 -3.56 -5.59 19.02
N GLN A 216 -4.46 -5.51 18.04
CA GLN A 216 -4.98 -6.70 17.35
C GLN A 216 -3.86 -7.48 16.65
N LEU A 217 -2.97 -6.81 15.92
CA LEU A 217 -1.82 -7.45 15.28
C LEU A 217 -0.87 -8.12 16.29
N LYS A 218 -0.72 -7.55 17.49
CA LYS A 218 0.05 -8.18 18.59
C LYS A 218 -0.64 -9.40 19.20
N ALA A 219 -1.97 -9.50 19.11
CA ALA A 219 -2.78 -10.50 19.82
C ALA A 219 -3.20 -11.70 18.96
N LYS A 220 -3.04 -11.64 17.64
CA LYS A 220 -3.48 -12.70 16.70
C LYS A 220 -2.27 -13.46 16.15
N ASP A 221 -2.50 -14.67 15.68
CA ASP A 221 -1.45 -15.50 15.08
C ASP A 221 -1.10 -15.12 13.65
N SER A 222 -2.06 -14.53 12.93
CA SER A 222 -1.91 -14.21 11.51
C SER A 222 -2.88 -13.15 11.02
N LEU A 223 -2.48 -12.48 9.94
CA LEU A 223 -3.31 -11.62 9.10
C LEU A 223 -3.50 -12.26 7.73
N THR A 224 -4.72 -12.25 7.19
CA THR A 224 -5.00 -12.69 5.82
C THR A 224 -5.11 -11.49 4.89
N VAL A 225 -4.41 -11.54 3.77
CA VAL A 225 -4.44 -10.55 2.68
C VAL A 225 -5.02 -11.23 1.45
N GLY A 226 -6.09 -10.68 0.89
CA GLY A 226 -6.81 -11.21 -0.26
C GLY A 226 -6.90 -10.21 -1.41
N TYR A 227 -6.69 -10.66 -2.63
CA TYR A 227 -6.89 -9.84 -3.84
C TYR A 227 -7.55 -10.65 -4.96
N LEU A 228 -8.24 -9.95 -5.86
CA LEU A 228 -8.80 -10.56 -7.06
C LEU A 228 -7.78 -10.53 -8.20
N ARG A 229 -7.73 -11.61 -8.96
CA ARG A 229 -7.01 -11.69 -10.24
C ARG A 229 -7.95 -11.29 -11.39
N PRO A 230 -7.42 -10.92 -12.58
CA PRO A 230 -8.21 -10.59 -13.76
C PRO A 230 -9.20 -11.68 -14.21
N ASP A 231 -8.91 -12.95 -13.91
CA ASP A 231 -9.79 -14.10 -14.14
C ASP A 231 -10.87 -14.27 -13.06
N SER A 232 -11.04 -13.28 -12.19
CA SER A 232 -11.96 -13.28 -11.04
C SER A 232 -11.65 -14.33 -9.97
N GLN A 233 -10.49 -14.98 -10.02
CA GLN A 233 -10.05 -15.86 -8.92
C GLN A 233 -9.54 -15.04 -7.74
N VAL A 234 -9.85 -15.51 -6.53
CA VAL A 234 -9.31 -14.92 -5.30
C VAL A 234 -7.94 -15.55 -5.01
N ALA A 235 -6.93 -14.70 -4.85
CA ALA A 235 -5.66 -15.09 -4.25
C ALA A 235 -5.66 -14.65 -2.77
N GLN A 236 -5.30 -15.56 -1.88
CA GLN A 236 -5.21 -15.29 -0.44
C GLN A 236 -3.83 -15.64 0.07
N MET A 237 -3.35 -14.84 1.01
CA MET A 237 -2.05 -14.96 1.60
C MET A 237 -2.15 -14.75 3.10
N LYS A 238 -1.59 -15.69 3.86
CA LYS A 238 -1.57 -15.64 5.31
C LYS A 238 -0.22 -15.10 5.78
N VAL A 239 -0.20 -13.87 6.25
CA VAL A 239 0.93 -13.19 6.90
C VAL A 239 1.03 -13.69 8.33
N SER A 240 2.19 -14.21 8.73
CA SER A 240 2.44 -14.66 10.10
C SER A 240 2.67 -13.48 11.03
N LEU A 241 2.06 -13.50 12.21
CA LEU A 241 2.29 -12.51 13.27
C LEU A 241 3.21 -13.04 14.37
N LYS A 242 3.79 -14.23 14.20
CA LYS A 242 4.80 -14.77 15.10
C LYS A 242 6.04 -13.87 15.09
N GLY A 243 6.38 -13.32 16.25
CA GLY A 243 7.48 -12.35 16.40
C GLY A 243 7.11 -10.88 16.14
N PHE A 244 5.89 -10.61 15.69
CA PHE A 244 5.43 -9.25 15.36
C PHE A 244 5.59 -8.28 16.54
N THR A 245 5.15 -8.68 17.73
CA THR A 245 5.20 -7.83 18.93
C THR A 245 6.61 -7.33 19.23
N LYS A 246 7.59 -8.23 19.22
CA LYS A 246 8.99 -7.89 19.50
C LYS A 246 9.60 -6.99 18.42
N ALA A 247 9.38 -7.35 17.15
CA ALA A 247 9.86 -6.54 16.03
C ALA A 247 9.23 -5.13 16.03
N PHE A 248 7.93 -5.03 16.34
CA PHE A 248 7.23 -3.75 16.41
C PHE A 248 7.75 -2.88 17.55
N GLU A 249 8.00 -3.47 18.71
CA GLU A 249 8.57 -2.77 19.86
C GLU A 249 9.99 -2.25 19.57
N ARG A 250 10.78 -3.02 18.82
CA ARG A 250 12.10 -2.61 18.34
C ARG A 250 12.06 -1.40 17.39
N ILE A 251 11.11 -1.34 16.46
CA ILE A 251 11.01 -0.21 15.51
C ILE A 251 10.26 1.01 16.07
N SER A 252 9.43 0.81 17.11
CA SER A 252 8.75 1.90 17.83
C SER A 252 9.62 2.58 18.89
N GLY A 253 10.84 2.08 19.11
CA GLY A 253 11.76 2.60 20.13
C GLY A 253 11.39 2.22 21.56
N THR A 254 10.46 1.28 21.74
CA THR A 254 10.06 0.77 23.07
C THR A 254 10.97 -0.36 23.57
N MET A 255 11.77 -0.96 22.68
CA MET A 255 12.91 -1.81 23.01
C MET A 255 14.20 -1.28 22.38
N LYS A 256 15.29 -1.31 23.13
CA LYS A 256 16.65 -1.00 22.65
C LYS A 256 17.28 -2.24 22.00
N GLU A 257 18.29 -2.02 21.17
CA GLU A 257 19.13 -3.07 20.56
C GLU A 257 19.62 -4.05 21.64
N PRO A 258 19.56 -5.38 21.40
CA PRO A 258 20.05 -6.39 22.34
C PRO A 258 21.56 -6.33 22.58
#